data_AF-A0A7K3KRD7-F1
#
_entry.id   AF-A0A7K3KRD7-F1
#
_cell.length_a   1.000
_cell.length_b   1.000
_cell.length_c   1.000
_cell.angle_alpha   90.00
_cell.angle_beta   90.00
_cell.angle_gamma   90.00
#
_symmetry.space_group_name_H-M   'P 1'
#
loop_
_entity.id
_entity.type
_entity.pdbx_description
1 polymer ?
#
loop_
_entity_poly.entity_id
_entity_poly.type
_entity_poly.pdbx_seq_one_letter_code
_entity_poly.pdbx_strand_id
1 'polypeptide(L)'
;AVILTSVISSANSVMYASTRILYSLGKKEGAPRQFSKIAKNGIPINALLATTAVCVVAFLTGIFGTQIYLLLVDLSSLTGFIAWLGISISHIRFRRAFLAQGGDLSSLPYQAKWFPFGPILSLIMTAMIVVNLDPAMLFSSHWGEGLAMYAAIPLFLALYFGYKWKYNTKLVPL
;
A
#
# COMPACT_ATOMS: atom_id res chain seq x y z
N ALA A 1 -25.71 16.27 -4.23
CA ALA A 1 -24.54 17.18 -4.18
C ALA A 1 -23.44 16.67 -3.25
N VAL A 2 -23.71 16.46 -1.95
CA VAL A 2 -22.69 16.10 -0.94
C VAL A 2 -21.92 14.80 -1.23
N ILE A 3 -22.59 13.75 -1.70
CA ILE A 3 -21.94 12.47 -2.03
C ILE A 3 -21.00 12.62 -3.24
N LEU A 4 -21.45 13.33 -4.28
CA LEU A 4 -20.64 13.52 -5.49
C LEU A 4 -19.39 14.36 -5.18
N THR A 5 -19.55 15.43 -4.40
CA THR A 5 -18.41 16.28 -4.00
C THR A 5 -17.43 15.55 -3.09
N SER A 6 -17.92 14.73 -2.15
CA SER A 6 -17.05 13.94 -1.28
C SER A 6 -16.26 12.88 -2.06
N VAL A 7 -16.91 12.19 -3.01
CA VAL A 7 -16.25 11.20 -3.89
C VAL A 7 -15.19 11.86 -4.76
N ILE A 8 -15.49 12.99 -5.43
CA ILE A 8 -14.52 13.70 -6.26
C ILE A 8 -13.33 14.21 -5.42
N SER A 9 -13.60 14.74 -4.22
CA SER A 9 -12.54 15.21 -3.32
C SER A 9 -11.63 14.06 -2.86
N SER A 10 -12.21 12.92 -2.51
CA SER A 10 -11.46 11.71 -2.15
C SER A 10 -10.61 11.23 -3.33
N ALA A 11 -11.21 11.13 -4.53
CA ALA A 11 -10.52 10.70 -5.74
C ALA A 11 -9.31 11.59 -6.07
N ASN A 12 -9.46 12.92 -6.01
CA ASN A 12 -8.35 13.85 -6.25
C ASN A 12 -7.21 13.66 -5.22
N SER A 13 -7.57 13.45 -3.95
CA SER A 13 -6.59 13.24 -2.87
C SER A 13 -5.81 11.94 -3.05
N VAL A 14 -6.50 10.84 -3.38
CA VAL A 14 -5.86 9.54 -3.63
C VAL A 14 -5.00 9.59 -4.89
N MET A 15 -5.46 10.24 -5.96
CA MET A 15 -4.69 10.38 -7.19
C MET A 15 -3.40 11.18 -6.97
N TYR A 16 -3.48 12.27 -6.21
CA TYR A 16 -2.30 13.04 -5.80
C TYR A 16 -1.34 12.20 -4.94
N ALA A 17 -1.85 11.50 -3.93
CA ALA A 17 -1.06 10.67 -3.03
C ALA A 17 -0.32 9.54 -3.80
N SER A 18 -1.04 8.76 -4.62
CA SER A 18 -0.49 7.66 -5.41
C SER A 18 0.61 8.14 -6.36
N THR A 19 0.41 9.27 -7.01
CA THR A 19 1.39 9.89 -7.92
C THR A 19 2.68 10.28 -7.18
N ARG A 20 2.56 10.88 -5.99
CA ARG A 20 3.71 11.26 -5.17
C ARG A 20 4.43 10.07 -4.54
N ILE A 21 3.69 9.03 -4.15
CA ILE A 21 4.27 7.77 -3.66
C ILE A 21 5.12 7.13 -4.77
N LEU A 22 4.57 6.99 -5.99
CA LEU A 22 5.28 6.41 -7.12
C LEU A 22 6.52 7.24 -7.51
N TYR A 23 6.42 8.56 -7.47
CA TYR A 23 7.56 9.46 -7.66
C TYR A 23 8.66 9.27 -6.60
N SER A 24 8.27 9.17 -5.31
CA SER A 24 9.20 8.93 -4.20
C SER A 24 9.93 7.59 -4.35
N LEU A 25 9.19 6.55 -4.77
CA LEU A 25 9.76 5.25 -5.10
C LEU A 25 10.76 5.35 -6.27
N GLY A 26 10.44 6.11 -7.31
CA GLY A 26 11.37 6.37 -8.42
C GLY A 26 12.67 7.05 -7.98
N LYS A 27 12.61 7.93 -6.96
CA LYS A 27 13.79 8.61 -6.39
C LYS A 27 14.66 7.71 -5.52
N LYS A 28 14.05 6.78 -4.78
CA LYS A 28 14.75 5.87 -3.85
C LYS A 28 15.07 4.51 -4.48
N GLU A 29 15.13 4.44 -5.81
CA GLU A 29 15.33 3.20 -6.59
C GLU A 29 14.27 2.10 -6.40
N GLY A 30 13.19 2.39 -5.67
CA GLY A 30 12.01 1.55 -5.48
C GLY A 30 11.13 1.36 -6.73
N ALA A 31 11.29 2.22 -7.73
CA ALA A 31 10.62 2.13 -9.03
C ALA A 31 11.56 2.60 -10.14
N PRO A 32 11.26 2.34 -11.44
CA PRO A 32 12.05 2.85 -12.55
C PRO A 32 12.33 4.35 -12.44
N ARG A 33 13.58 4.77 -12.73
CA ARG A 33 14.02 6.18 -12.65
C ARG A 33 13.20 7.13 -13.55
N GLN A 34 12.46 6.60 -14.51
CA GLN A 34 11.53 7.41 -15.31
C GLN A 34 10.44 8.06 -14.45
N PHE A 35 10.04 7.46 -13.34
CA PHE A 35 9.04 8.01 -12.42
C PHE A 35 9.59 9.09 -11.48
N SER A 36 10.91 9.27 -11.38
CA SER A 36 11.53 10.34 -10.58
C SER A 36 11.66 11.68 -11.31
N LYS A 37 11.24 11.76 -12.58
CA LYS A 37 11.29 12.99 -13.37
C LYS A 37 10.13 13.91 -13.00
N ILE A 38 10.44 15.18 -12.74
CA ILE A 38 9.47 16.26 -12.56
C ILE A 38 9.50 17.21 -13.74
N ALA A 39 8.33 17.74 -14.11
CA ALA A 39 8.22 18.86 -15.05
C ALA A 39 8.58 20.19 -14.36
N LYS A 40 8.72 21.26 -15.16
CA LYS A 40 9.07 22.60 -14.68
C LYS A 40 8.11 23.17 -13.62
N ASN A 41 6.86 22.69 -13.62
CA ASN A 41 5.82 23.05 -12.65
C ASN A 41 5.83 22.17 -11.37
N GLY A 42 6.84 21.31 -11.18
CA GLY A 42 6.97 20.45 -9.99
C GLY A 42 6.07 19.21 -9.99
N ILE A 43 5.36 18.94 -11.09
CA ILE A 43 4.47 17.78 -11.25
C ILE A 43 5.24 16.60 -11.86
N PRO A 44 5.21 15.40 -11.23
CA PRO A 44 5.82 14.20 -11.79
C PRO A 44 4.90 13.57 -12.86
N ILE A 45 4.93 14.11 -14.08
CA ILE A 45 4.01 13.75 -15.18
C ILE A 45 4.02 12.25 -15.48
N ASN A 46 5.19 11.60 -15.51
CA ASN A 46 5.28 10.17 -15.82
C ASN A 46 4.56 9.32 -14.77
N ALA A 47 4.69 9.68 -13.48
CA ALA A 47 3.99 8.99 -12.41
C ALA A 47 2.48 9.25 -12.48
N LEU A 48 2.08 10.48 -12.81
CA LEU A 48 0.67 10.87 -12.99
C LEU A 48 0.01 10.12 -14.15
N LEU A 49 0.68 10.00 -15.30
CA LEU A 49 0.16 9.27 -16.45
C LEU A 49 0.00 7.78 -16.13
N ALA A 50 0.96 7.19 -15.44
CA ALA A 50 0.88 5.79 -15.03
C ALA A 50 -0.28 5.53 -14.06
N THR A 51 -0.45 6.37 -13.03
CA THR A 51 -1.58 6.23 -12.10
C THR A 51 -2.92 6.47 -12.80
N THR A 52 -2.99 7.46 -13.69
CA THR A 52 -4.19 7.72 -14.50
C THR A 52 -4.54 6.53 -15.40
N ALA A 53 -3.55 5.92 -16.05
CA ALA A 53 -3.76 4.75 -16.90
C ALA A 53 -4.39 3.59 -16.12
N VAL A 54 -3.90 3.32 -14.90
CA VAL A 54 -4.51 2.30 -14.01
C VAL A 54 -5.95 2.65 -13.66
N CYS A 55 -6.24 3.92 -13.34
CA CYS A 55 -7.61 4.38 -13.08
C CYS A 55 -8.53 4.20 -14.30
N VAL A 56 -8.05 4.51 -15.52
CA VAL A 56 -8.82 4.33 -16.74
C VAL A 56 -9.11 2.85 -17.00
N VAL A 57 -8.13 1.96 -16.81
CA VAL A 57 -8.37 0.51 -16.92
C VAL A 57 -9.42 0.06 -15.91
N ALA A 58 -9.31 0.45 -14.64
CA ALA A 58 -10.30 0.10 -13.62
C ALA A 58 -11.70 0.66 -13.91
N PHE A 59 -11.78 1.85 -14.52
CA PHE A 59 -13.05 2.42 -14.96
C PHE A 59 -13.68 1.63 -16.11
N LEU A 60 -12.87 1.27 -17.12
CA LEU A 60 -13.33 0.48 -18.26
C LEU A 60 -13.80 -0.91 -17.85
N THR A 61 -13.11 -1.56 -16.90
CA THR A 61 -13.56 -2.87 -16.38
C THR A 61 -14.89 -2.76 -15.64
N GLY A 62 -15.17 -1.63 -14.99
CA GLY A 62 -16.49 -1.37 -14.39
C GLY A 62 -17.63 -1.36 -15.40
N ILE A 63 -17.36 -1.03 -16.67
CA ILE A 63 -18.36 -0.97 -17.75
C ILE A 63 -18.47 -2.31 -18.48
N PHE A 64 -17.33 -2.93 -18.81
CA PHE A 64 -17.28 -4.09 -19.72
C PHE A 64 -17.00 -5.43 -19.04
N GLY A 65 -16.65 -5.46 -17.75
CA GLY A 65 -16.19 -6.67 -17.08
C GLY A 65 -16.33 -6.60 -15.56
N THR A 66 -17.58 -6.69 -15.07
CA THR A 66 -17.91 -6.59 -13.63
C THR A 66 -17.06 -7.52 -12.76
N GLN A 67 -16.75 -8.74 -13.22
CA GLN A 67 -15.90 -9.67 -12.47
C GLN A 67 -14.46 -9.15 -12.29
N ILE A 68 -13.87 -8.56 -13.33
CA ILE A 68 -12.53 -7.96 -13.28
C ILE A 68 -12.54 -6.70 -12.42
N TYR A 69 -13.63 -5.93 -12.48
CA TYR A 69 -13.82 -4.78 -11.60
C TYR A 69 -13.86 -5.18 -10.13
N LEU A 70 -14.66 -6.20 -9.76
CA LEU A 70 -14.72 -6.71 -8.38
C LEU A 70 -13.35 -7.22 -7.92
N LEU A 71 -12.64 -7.94 -8.80
CA LEU A 71 -11.27 -8.37 -8.53
C LEU A 71 -10.33 -7.18 -8.22
N LEU A 72 -10.39 -6.10 -9.01
CA LEU A 72 -9.58 -4.89 -8.77
C LEU A 72 -9.95 -4.20 -7.44
N VAL A 73 -11.22 -4.23 -7.06
CA VAL A 73 -11.70 -3.70 -5.77
C VAL A 73 -11.14 -4.51 -4.61
N ASP A 74 -11.17 -5.84 -4.69
CA ASP A 74 -10.62 -6.73 -3.65
C ASP A 74 -9.10 -6.57 -3.54
N LEU A 75 -8.40 -6.52 -4.68
CA LEU A 75 -6.97 -6.26 -4.76
C LEU A 75 -6.60 -4.91 -4.11
N SER A 76 -7.33 -3.84 -4.42
CA SER A 76 -7.10 -2.51 -3.86
C SER A 76 -7.33 -2.49 -2.34
N SER A 77 -8.34 -3.21 -1.85
CA SER A 77 -8.67 -3.26 -0.43
C SER A 77 -7.59 -4.02 0.35
N LEU A 78 -7.20 -5.21 -0.12
CA LEU A 78 -6.14 -6.00 0.53
C LEU A 78 -4.78 -5.31 0.52
N THR A 79 -4.40 -4.66 -0.58
CA THR A 79 -3.12 -3.91 -0.60
C THR A 79 -3.10 -2.76 0.41
N GLY A 80 -4.26 -2.12 0.68
CA GLY A 80 -4.41 -1.14 1.77
C GLY A 80 -4.15 -1.75 3.15
N PHE A 81 -4.71 -2.91 3.45
CA PHE A 81 -4.46 -3.61 4.71
C PHE A 81 -3.01 -4.06 4.87
N ILE A 82 -2.38 -4.54 3.80
CA ILE A 82 -0.95 -4.89 3.79
C ILE A 82 -0.10 -3.63 4.07
N ALA A 83 -0.46 -2.48 3.51
CA ALA A 83 0.23 -1.22 3.80
C ALA A 83 0.11 -0.83 5.29
N TRP A 84 -1.07 -0.97 5.88
CA TRP A 84 -1.26 -0.72 7.33
C TRP A 84 -0.48 -1.69 8.21
N LEU A 85 -0.43 -2.98 7.86
CA LEU A 85 0.46 -3.94 8.52
C LEU A 85 1.91 -3.47 8.47
N GLY A 86 2.38 -3.05 7.29
CA GLY A 86 3.73 -2.52 7.09
C GLY A 86 4.02 -1.27 7.94
N ILE A 87 3.06 -0.35 8.03
CA ILE A 87 3.16 0.85 8.87
C ILE A 87 3.27 0.48 10.34
N SER A 88 2.43 -0.42 10.84
CA SER A 88 2.44 -0.86 12.24
C SER A 88 3.75 -1.56 12.62
N ILE A 89 4.26 -2.46 11.78
CA ILE A 89 5.57 -3.10 11.98
C ILE A 89 6.69 -2.06 11.96
N SER A 90 6.68 -1.16 10.98
CA SER A 90 7.69 -0.11 10.84
C SER A 90 7.72 0.81 12.04
N HIS A 91 6.56 1.16 12.60
CA HIS A 91 6.46 2.01 13.78
C HIS A 91 7.03 1.34 15.04
N ILE A 92 6.73 0.06 15.26
CA ILE A 92 7.31 -0.72 16.37
C ILE A 92 8.83 -0.84 16.23
N ARG A 93 9.31 -1.16 15.03
CA ARG A 93 10.75 -1.30 14.76
C ARG A 93 11.49 0.03 14.84
N PHE A 94 10.90 1.11 14.35
CA PHE A 94 11.45 2.46 14.42
C PHE A 94 11.74 2.85 15.86
N ARG A 95 10.77 2.65 16.76
CA ARG A 95 10.95 3.02 18.17
C ARG A 95 12.00 2.16 18.87
N ARG A 96 12.07 0.86 18.55
CA ARG A 96 13.14 -0.03 19.07
C ARG A 96 14.52 0.39 18.57
N ALA A 97 14.65 0.66 17.28
CA ALA A 97 15.91 1.11 16.67
C ALA A 97 16.36 2.47 17.22
N PHE A 98 15.43 3.40 17.38
CA PHE A 98 15.73 4.75 17.88
C PHE A 98 16.27 4.71 19.32
N LEU A 99 15.65 3.90 20.19
CA LEU A 99 16.16 3.69 21.55
C LEU A 99 17.52 2.98 21.56
N ALA A 100 17.71 1.96 20.71
CA ALA A 100 18.99 1.25 20.60
C ALA A 100 20.14 2.14 20.11
N GLN A 101 19.84 3.16 19.32
CA GLN A 101 20.80 4.19 18.87
C GLN A 101 21.06 5.28 19.92
N GLY A 102 20.52 5.16 21.13
CA GLY A 102 20.69 6.14 22.21
C GLY A 102 19.78 7.37 22.08
N GLY A 103 18.76 7.32 21.22
CA GLY A 103 17.80 8.40 21.05
C GLY A 103 16.83 8.51 22.23
N ASP A 104 16.63 9.72 22.73
CA ASP A 104 15.63 10.00 23.76
C ASP A 104 14.25 10.22 23.13
N LEU A 105 13.23 9.50 23.60
CA LEU A 105 11.87 9.64 23.13
C LEU A 105 11.35 11.08 23.26
N SER A 106 11.82 11.83 24.28
CA SER A 106 11.47 13.24 24.51
C SER A 106 11.86 14.17 23.36
N SER A 107 12.87 13.77 22.57
CA SER A 107 13.35 14.55 21.42
C SER A 107 12.48 14.40 20.16
N LEU A 108 11.54 13.44 20.14
CA LEU A 108 10.65 13.29 18.99
C LEU A 108 9.58 14.39 18.97
N PRO A 109 9.32 15.01 17.81
CA PRO A 109 8.24 16.00 17.64
C PRO A 109 6.85 15.48 18.01
N TYR A 110 6.66 14.16 17.95
CA TYR A 110 5.43 13.49 18.33
C TYR A 110 5.73 12.18 19.05
N GLN A 111 5.14 12.03 20.23
CA GLN A 111 5.14 10.78 20.98
C GLN A 111 3.77 10.13 20.94
N ALA A 112 3.73 8.89 20.43
CA ALA A 112 2.50 8.11 20.42
C ALA A 112 2.07 7.76 21.86
N LYS A 113 0.97 8.36 22.33
CA LYS A 113 0.40 8.18 23.67
C LYS A 113 0.05 6.73 24.01
N TRP A 114 -0.39 5.96 23.02
CA TRP A 114 -0.84 4.57 23.18
C TRP A 114 0.20 3.53 22.80
N PHE A 115 1.47 3.91 22.64
CA PHE A 115 2.51 2.93 22.34
C PHE A 115 2.86 2.08 23.58
N PRO A 116 3.05 0.75 23.45
CA PRO A 116 3.04 -0.05 22.22
C PRO A 116 1.67 -0.62 21.83
N PHE A 117 0.64 -0.41 22.65
CA PHE A 117 -0.69 -1.01 22.46
C PHE A 117 -1.34 -0.64 21.12
N GLY A 118 -1.34 0.64 20.74
CA GLY A 118 -1.96 1.11 19.49
C GLY A 118 -1.41 0.39 18.23
N PRO A 119 -0.09 0.37 18.01
CA PRO A 119 0.51 -0.37 16.90
C PRO A 119 0.27 -1.87 16.95
N ILE A 120 0.31 -2.49 18.14
CA ILE A 120 0.05 -3.94 18.28
C ILE A 120 -1.42 -4.26 17.95
N LEU A 121 -2.36 -3.47 18.46
CA LEU A 121 -3.78 -3.63 18.16
C LEU A 121 -4.04 -3.46 16.67
N SER A 122 -3.48 -2.42 16.04
CA SER A 122 -3.60 -2.21 14.59
C SER A 122 -3.02 -3.39 13.80
N LEU A 123 -1.86 -3.90 14.21
CA LEU A 123 -1.23 -5.08 13.60
C LEU A 123 -2.14 -6.31 13.68
N ILE A 124 -2.67 -6.61 14.88
CA ILE A 124 -3.54 -7.78 15.09
C ILE A 124 -4.84 -7.64 14.30
N MET A 125 -5.48 -6.46 14.35
CA MET A 125 -6.73 -6.20 13.63
C MET A 125 -6.58 -6.33 12.12
N THR A 126 -5.54 -5.71 11.56
CA THR A 126 -5.29 -5.77 10.11
C THR A 126 -4.85 -7.17 9.68
N ALA A 127 -4.09 -7.90 10.49
CA ALA A 127 -3.76 -9.31 10.22
C ALA A 127 -5.01 -10.20 10.24
N MET A 128 -5.89 -10.02 11.23
CA MET A 128 -7.14 -10.78 11.31
C MET A 128 -8.04 -10.51 10.11
N ILE A 129 -8.18 -9.25 9.67
CA ILE A 129 -8.97 -8.92 8.48
C ILE A 129 -8.41 -9.58 7.23
N VAL A 130 -7.09 -9.54 7.04
CA VAL A 130 -6.45 -10.18 5.87
C VAL A 130 -6.66 -11.69 5.90
N VAL A 131 -6.57 -12.35 7.06
CA VAL A 131 -6.78 -13.81 7.16
C VAL A 131 -8.26 -14.19 7.01
N ASN A 132 -9.16 -13.43 7.61
CA ASN A 132 -10.60 -13.74 7.67
C ASN A 132 -11.42 -13.08 6.54
N LEU A 133 -10.81 -12.79 5.38
CA LEU A 133 -11.54 -12.23 4.24
C LEU A 133 -12.63 -13.20 3.75
N ASP A 134 -12.23 -14.34 3.19
CA ASP A 134 -13.08 -15.52 2.97
C ASP A 134 -12.22 -16.78 2.75
N PRO A 135 -11.65 -17.35 3.82
CA PRO A 135 -10.81 -18.54 3.69
C PRO A 135 -11.59 -19.78 3.24
N ALA A 136 -12.92 -19.81 3.42
CA ALA A 136 -13.75 -20.93 3.00
C ALA A 136 -13.85 -21.01 1.47
N MET A 137 -13.86 -19.86 0.79
CA MET A 137 -13.89 -19.80 -0.67
C MET A 137 -12.69 -20.51 -1.31
N LEU A 138 -11.51 -20.46 -0.68
CA LEU A 138 -10.29 -21.15 -1.13
C LEU A 138 -10.40 -22.68 -1.15
N PHE A 139 -11.23 -23.25 -0.27
CA PHE A 139 -11.45 -24.70 -0.16
C PHE A 139 -12.76 -25.17 -0.80
N SER A 140 -13.49 -24.26 -1.44
CA SER A 140 -14.75 -24.53 -2.12
C SER A 140 -14.53 -24.89 -3.60
N SER A 141 -15.60 -25.28 -4.30
CA SER A 141 -15.57 -25.46 -5.77
C SER A 141 -15.20 -24.19 -6.54
N HIS A 142 -15.27 -23.01 -5.90
CA HIS A 142 -14.91 -21.70 -6.47
C HIS A 142 -13.51 -21.22 -6.02
N TRP A 143 -12.60 -22.16 -5.76
CA TRP A 143 -11.23 -21.88 -5.31
C TRP A 143 -10.48 -20.84 -6.17
N GLY A 144 -10.79 -20.75 -7.47
CA GLY A 144 -10.21 -19.77 -8.39
C GLY A 144 -10.60 -18.32 -8.07
N GLU A 145 -11.85 -18.08 -7.65
CA GLU A 145 -12.32 -16.77 -7.21
C GLU A 145 -11.74 -16.42 -5.84
N GLY A 146 -11.62 -17.40 -4.94
CA GLY A 146 -10.92 -17.24 -3.67
C GLY A 146 -9.46 -16.82 -3.88
N LEU A 147 -8.73 -17.49 -4.78
CA LEU A 147 -7.36 -17.09 -5.13
C LEU A 147 -7.28 -15.69 -5.69
N ALA A 148 -8.25 -15.30 -6.51
CA ALA A 148 -8.33 -13.96 -7.08
C ALA A 148 -8.54 -12.91 -5.98
N MET A 149 -9.40 -13.20 -5.00
CA MET A 149 -9.62 -12.35 -3.82
C MET A 149 -8.32 -12.15 -3.04
N TYR A 150 -7.55 -13.21 -2.80
CA TYR A 150 -6.29 -13.16 -2.07
C TYR A 150 -5.06 -12.78 -2.93
N ALA A 151 -5.24 -12.48 -4.23
CA ALA A 151 -4.14 -12.29 -5.17
C ALA A 151 -3.20 -11.13 -4.82
N ALA A 152 -3.63 -10.18 -3.99
CA ALA A 152 -2.80 -9.09 -3.50
C ALA A 152 -1.61 -9.57 -2.65
N ILE A 153 -1.76 -10.68 -1.92
CA ILE A 153 -0.71 -11.25 -1.06
C ILE A 153 0.47 -11.78 -1.91
N PRO A 154 0.29 -12.73 -2.84
CA PRO A 154 1.38 -13.22 -3.67
C PRO A 154 1.95 -12.11 -4.56
N LEU A 155 1.12 -11.18 -5.06
CA LEU A 155 1.60 -10.01 -5.81
C LEU A 155 2.54 -9.13 -4.96
N PHE A 156 2.15 -8.84 -3.72
CA PHE A 156 2.99 -8.08 -2.80
C PHE A 156 4.31 -8.80 -2.50
N LEU A 157 4.25 -10.11 -2.20
CA LEU A 157 5.46 -10.90 -1.94
C LEU A 157 6.38 -10.94 -3.17
N ALA A 158 5.83 -11.12 -4.37
CA ALA A 158 6.59 -11.11 -5.61
C ALA A 158 7.29 -9.75 -5.83
N LEU A 159 6.59 -8.63 -5.61
CA LEU A 159 7.18 -7.30 -5.70
C LEU A 159 8.24 -7.05 -4.63
N TYR A 160 7.97 -7.47 -3.39
CA TYR A 160 8.89 -7.31 -2.26
C TYR A 160 10.18 -8.12 -2.43
N PHE A 161 10.06 -9.43 -2.75
CA PHE A 161 11.21 -10.28 -2.99
C PHE A 161 11.92 -9.94 -4.30
N GLY A 162 11.18 -9.56 -5.35
CA GLY A 162 11.75 -9.08 -6.61
C GLY A 162 12.61 -7.83 -6.39
N TYR A 163 12.13 -6.88 -5.58
CA TYR A 163 12.92 -5.72 -5.18
C TYR A 163 14.15 -6.13 -4.35
N LYS A 164 13.96 -7.01 -3.36
CA LYS A 164 15.05 -7.45 -2.49
C LYS A 164 16.15 -8.19 -3.25
N TRP A 165 15.79 -9.01 -4.23
CA TRP A 165 16.74 -9.72 -5.08
C TRP A 165 17.47 -8.76 -6.02
N LYS A 166 16.73 -7.86 -6.70
CA LYS A 166 17.32 -6.89 -7.63
C LYS A 166 18.32 -5.94 -6.96
N TYR A 167 18.04 -5.49 -5.75
CA TYR A 167 18.84 -4.50 -5.03
C TYR A 167 19.64 -5.06 -3.85
N ASN A 168 19.63 -6.40 -3.64
CA ASN A 168 20.33 -7.10 -2.57
C ASN A 168 20.19 -6.43 -1.17
N THR A 169 18.99 -5.96 -0.85
CA THR A 169 18.76 -5.21 0.39
C THR A 169 18.76 -6.15 1.60
N LYS A 170 19.52 -5.79 2.64
CA LYS A 170 19.59 -6.54 3.90
C LYS A 170 18.64 -5.92 4.92
N LEU A 171 18.01 -6.76 5.73
CA LEU A 171 17.25 -6.27 6.89
C LEU A 171 18.26 -5.70 7.89
N VAL A 172 18.10 -4.44 8.26
CA VAL A 172 18.94 -3.80 9.27
C VAL A 172 18.68 -4.51 10.62
N PRO A 173 19.72 -5.08 11.26
CA PRO A 173 19.56 -5.66 12.60
C PRO A 173 19.16 -4.56 13.58
N LEU A 174 18.26 -4.91 14.50
CA LEU A 174 17.81 -4.04 15.60
C LEU A 174 18.76 -4.16 16.77
#